data_AF-A0A1B6Y8C4-F1
#
_entry.id   AF-A0A1B6Y8C4-F1
#
_cell.length_a   1.000
_cell.length_b   1.000
_cell.length_c   1.000
_cell.angle_alpha   90.00
_cell.angle_beta   90.00
_cell.angle_gamma   90.00
#
_symmetry.space_group_name_H-M   'P 1'
#
loop_
_entity.id
_entity.type
_entity.pdbx_description
1 polymer ?
#
loop_
_entity_poly.entity_id
_entity_poly.type
_entity_poly.pdbx_seq_one_letter_code
_entity_poly.pdbx_strand_id
1 'polypeptide(L)'
;MESKISKLASKLKESPNDSFLKFALALELLKIDQHEKALSLFKNIRNNDPDYVGVYYHLGKLYEELGENNLALKCYKDGITVTTKLKDQHSRSELQGALINLEMEIEDSL
;
A
#
# COMPACT_ATOMS: atom_id res chain seq x y z
N MET A 1 -20.58 -7.84 19.42
CA MET A 1 -19.95 -6.54 19.10
C MET A 1 -19.45 -6.61 17.67
N GLU A 2 -19.74 -5.62 16.83
CA GLU A 2 -19.26 -5.63 15.44
C GLU A 2 -17.73 -5.52 15.38
N SER A 3 -17.11 -6.29 14.48
CA SER A 3 -15.66 -6.23 14.23
C SER A 3 -15.28 -4.88 13.62
N LYS A 4 -14.00 -4.49 13.76
CA LYS A 4 -13.48 -3.26 13.16
C LYS A 4 -13.66 -3.26 11.63
N ILE A 5 -13.48 -4.41 10.99
CA ILE A 5 -13.73 -4.62 9.55
C ILE A 5 -15.18 -4.31 9.20
N SER A 6 -16.16 -4.85 9.94
CA SER A 6 -17.58 -4.62 9.68
C SER A 6 -17.93 -3.13 9.76
N LYS A 7 -17.42 -2.44 10.79
CA LYS A 7 -17.64 -1.00 10.99
C LYS A 7 -17.03 -0.16 9.85
N LEU A 8 -15.80 -0.46 9.46
CA LEU A 8 -15.12 0.23 8.35
C LEU A 8 -15.83 -0.02 7.02
N ALA A 9 -16.24 -1.26 6.75
CA ALA A 9 -16.99 -1.60 5.54
C ALA A 9 -18.34 -0.88 5.48
N SER A 10 -19.06 -0.75 6.60
CA SER A 10 -20.31 0.02 6.65
C SER A 10 -20.09 1.49 6.32
N LYS A 11 -19.10 2.13 6.94
CA LYS A 11 -18.74 3.53 6.65
C LYS A 11 -18.31 3.73 5.20
N LEU A 12 -17.56 2.77 4.65
CA LEU A 12 -17.12 2.84 3.27
C LEU A 12 -18.30 2.73 2.28
N LYS A 13 -19.39 2.03 2.63
CA LYS A 13 -20.62 2.06 1.80
C LYS A 13 -21.25 3.44 1.72
N GLU A 14 -21.18 4.22 2.80
CA GLU A 14 -21.66 5.60 2.84
C GLU A 14 -20.71 6.56 2.12
N SER A 15 -19.42 6.24 2.05
CA SER A 15 -18.37 7.08 1.44
C SER A 15 -17.41 6.26 0.58
N PRO A 16 -17.85 5.73 -0.58
CA PRO A 16 -17.12 4.72 -1.35
C PRO A 16 -15.81 5.22 -1.98
N ASN A 17 -15.59 6.53 -2.01
CA ASN A 17 -14.38 7.13 -2.56
C ASN A 17 -13.36 7.54 -1.49
N ASP A 18 -13.66 7.33 -0.22
CA ASP A 18 -12.76 7.71 0.88
C ASP A 18 -11.51 6.80 0.93
N SER A 19 -10.38 7.35 0.51
CA SER A 19 -9.08 6.66 0.50
C SER A 19 -8.64 6.24 1.90
N PHE A 20 -8.93 7.05 2.92
CA PHE A 20 -8.56 6.74 4.30
C PHE A 20 -9.34 5.53 4.83
N LEU A 21 -10.65 5.47 4.57
CA LEU A 21 -11.46 4.30 4.95
C LEU A 21 -11.04 3.04 4.20
N LYS A 22 -10.74 3.14 2.90
CA LYS A 22 -10.19 2.01 2.13
C LYS A 22 -8.87 1.53 2.70
N PHE A 23 -7.98 2.46 3.05
CA PHE A 23 -6.66 2.16 3.57
C PHE A 23 -6.75 1.48 4.94
N ALA A 24 -7.55 2.05 5.85
CA ALA A 24 -7.80 1.47 7.16
C ALA A 24 -8.43 0.07 7.05
N LEU A 25 -9.39 -0.12 6.14
CA LEU A 25 -10.00 -1.43 5.90
C LEU A 25 -9.00 -2.44 5.35
N ALA A 26 -8.15 -2.03 4.40
CA ALA A 26 -7.10 -2.88 3.84
C ALA A 26 -6.12 -3.35 4.93
N LEU A 27 -5.68 -2.46 5.82
CA LEU A 27 -4.81 -2.83 6.95
C LEU A 27 -5.46 -3.83 7.91
N GLU A 28 -6.76 -3.69 8.20
CA GLU A 28 -7.47 -4.69 9.03
C GLU A 28 -7.66 -6.03 8.31
N LEU A 29 -7.81 -6.02 6.98
CA LEU A 29 -7.91 -7.22 6.16
C LEU A 29 -6.58 -7.99 6.11
N LEU A 30 -5.44 -7.30 6.09
CA LEU A 30 -4.12 -7.94 6.14
C LEU A 30 -3.90 -8.74 7.43
N LYS A 31 -4.44 -8.28 8.57
CA LYS A 31 -4.32 -8.99 9.86
C LYS A 31 -5.02 -10.35 9.91
N ILE A 32 -5.86 -10.64 8.93
CA ILE A 32 -6.60 -11.89 8.80
C ILE A 32 -6.34 -12.55 7.43
N ASP A 33 -5.18 -12.28 6.84
CA ASP A 33 -4.66 -12.87 5.61
C ASP A 33 -5.58 -12.68 4.39
N GLN A 34 -6.45 -11.67 4.40
CA GLN A 34 -7.33 -11.34 3.26
C GLN A 34 -6.60 -10.48 2.23
N HIS A 35 -5.47 -11.00 1.72
CA HIS A 35 -4.53 -10.28 0.85
C HIS A 35 -5.19 -9.77 -0.45
N GLU A 36 -6.02 -10.58 -1.11
CA GLU A 36 -6.68 -10.19 -2.36
C GLU A 36 -7.60 -8.95 -2.18
N LYS A 37 -8.33 -8.90 -1.06
CA LYS A 37 -9.22 -7.78 -0.76
C LYS A 37 -8.43 -6.53 -0.38
N ALA A 38 -7.38 -6.66 0.44
CA ALA A 38 -6.49 -5.56 0.77
C ALA A 38 -5.80 -5.00 -0.49
N LEU A 39 -5.34 -5.89 -1.37
CA LEU A 39 -4.71 -5.54 -2.64
C LEU A 39 -5.67 -4.74 -3.54
N SER A 40 -6.92 -5.18 -3.65
CA SER A 40 -7.95 -4.46 -4.42
C SER A 40 -8.17 -3.04 -3.90
N LEU A 41 -8.26 -2.88 -2.58
CA LEU A 41 -8.43 -1.56 -1.94
C LEU A 41 -7.21 -0.66 -2.14
N PHE A 42 -5.99 -1.17 -1.94
CA PHE A 42 -4.77 -0.39 -2.16
C PHE A 42 -4.59 0.01 -3.63
N LYS A 43 -4.83 -0.90 -4.58
CA LYS A 43 -4.81 -0.55 -6.01
C LYS A 43 -5.87 0.50 -6.34
N ASN A 44 -7.04 0.43 -5.71
CA ASN A 44 -8.07 1.44 -5.89
C ASN A 44 -7.62 2.82 -5.38
N ILE A 45 -6.99 2.90 -4.20
CA ILE A 45 -6.42 4.15 -3.67
C ILE A 45 -5.37 4.69 -4.64
N ARG A 46 -4.36 3.89 -5.02
CA ARG A 46 -3.29 4.33 -5.93
C ARG A 46 -3.83 4.90 -7.25
N ASN A 47 -4.91 4.31 -7.79
CA ASN A 47 -5.46 4.74 -9.06
C ASN A 47 -6.35 5.99 -8.97
N ASN A 48 -7.05 6.20 -7.84
CA ASN A 48 -8.02 7.30 -7.71
C ASN A 48 -7.53 8.46 -6.84
N ASP A 49 -6.51 8.22 -6.02
CA ASP A 49 -5.88 9.16 -5.12
C ASP A 49 -4.36 8.92 -5.12
N PRO A 50 -3.68 9.21 -6.24
CA PRO A 50 -2.27 8.91 -6.43
C PRO A 50 -1.35 9.69 -5.49
N ASP A 51 -1.83 10.79 -4.89
CA ASP A 51 -1.08 11.60 -3.93
C ASP A 51 -1.21 11.04 -2.49
N TYR A 52 -2.00 9.97 -2.25
CA TYR A 52 -2.07 9.25 -0.96
C TYR A 52 -0.79 8.43 -0.72
N VAL A 53 0.26 9.09 -0.23
CA VAL A 53 1.61 8.54 -0.10
C VAL A 53 1.68 7.21 0.65
N GLY A 54 0.93 7.07 1.74
CA GLY A 54 0.97 5.85 2.57
C GLY A 54 0.62 4.57 1.80
N VAL A 55 -0.11 4.67 0.69
CA VAL A 55 -0.49 3.49 -0.10
C VAL A 55 0.72 2.80 -0.73
N TYR A 56 1.75 3.55 -1.14
CA TYR A 56 2.86 2.98 -1.92
C TYR A 56 3.72 2.03 -1.09
N TYR A 57 3.95 2.35 0.18
CA TYR A 57 4.70 1.47 1.09
C TYR A 57 3.94 0.17 1.33
N HIS A 58 2.68 0.26 1.75
CA HIS A 58 1.89 -0.92 2.08
C HIS A 58 1.55 -1.78 0.86
N LEU A 59 1.28 -1.17 -0.29
CA LEU A 59 1.04 -1.91 -1.52
C LEU A 59 2.33 -2.60 -2.01
N GLY A 60 3.48 -1.96 -1.87
CA GLY A 60 4.78 -2.57 -2.16
C GLY A 60 5.07 -3.78 -1.26
N LYS A 61 4.91 -3.63 0.06
CA LYS A 61 5.11 -4.75 1.00
C LYS A 61 4.15 -5.90 0.74
N LEU A 62 2.89 -5.61 0.41
CA LEU A 62 1.93 -6.64 0.02
C LEU A 62 2.33 -7.35 -1.28
N TYR A 63 2.92 -6.64 -2.24
CA TYR A 63 3.47 -7.28 -3.43
C TYR A 63 4.66 -8.19 -3.09
N GLU A 64 5.56 -7.80 -2.19
CA GLU A 64 6.65 -8.66 -1.69
C GLU A 64 6.10 -9.93 -1.02
N GLU A 65 5.13 -9.79 -0.12
CA GLU A 65 4.50 -10.92 0.58
C GLU A 65 3.83 -11.91 -0.38
N LEU A 66 3.39 -11.44 -1.55
CA LEU A 66 2.80 -12.25 -2.61
C LEU A 66 3.84 -12.80 -3.61
N GLY A 67 5.13 -12.52 -3.43
CA GLY A 67 6.22 -12.91 -4.34
C GLY A 67 6.26 -12.10 -5.64
N GLU A 68 5.51 -11.01 -5.72
CA GLU A 68 5.37 -10.16 -6.90
C GLU A 68 6.43 -9.04 -6.90
N ASN A 69 7.70 -9.42 -6.75
CA ASN A 69 8.82 -8.49 -6.51
C ASN A 69 8.93 -7.38 -7.58
N ASN A 70 8.69 -7.70 -8.85
CA ASN A 70 8.70 -6.70 -9.93
C ASN A 70 7.61 -5.62 -9.74
N LEU A 71 6.44 -5.99 -9.23
CA LEU A 71 5.37 -5.05 -8.92
C LEU A 71 5.71 -4.22 -7.68
N ALA A 72 6.35 -4.81 -6.67
CA ALA A 72 6.82 -4.09 -5.48
C ALA A 72 7.85 -3.02 -5.85
N LEU A 73 8.90 -3.39 -6.60
CA LEU A 73 9.94 -2.47 -7.08
C LEU A 73 9.35 -1.27 -7.82
N LYS A 74 8.42 -1.54 -8.75
CA LYS A 74 7.73 -0.48 -9.50
C LYS A 74 6.89 0.40 -8.56
N CYS A 75 6.15 -0.21 -7.63
CA CYS A 75 5.30 0.51 -6.69
C CYS A 75 6.11 1.49 -5.82
N TYR A 76 7.28 1.08 -5.32
CA TYR A 76 8.16 1.96 -4.56
C TYR A 76 8.72 3.10 -5.41
N LYS A 77 9.17 2.80 -6.64
CA LYS A 77 9.66 3.83 -7.58
C LYS A 77 8.59 4.87 -7.92
N ASP A 78 7.35 4.43 -8.12
CA ASP A 78 6.20 5.32 -8.33
C ASP A 78 5.96 6.21 -7.09
N GLY A 79 5.97 5.63 -5.90
CA GLY A 79 5.80 6.37 -4.64
C GLY A 79 6.92 7.40 -4.36
N ILE A 80 8.16 7.06 -4.70
CA ILE A 80 9.32 8.00 -4.60
C ILE A 80 9.11 9.20 -5.54
N THR A 81 8.54 8.97 -6.72
CA THR A 81 8.21 10.04 -7.67
C THR A 81 7.14 10.96 -7.10
N VAL A 82 6.08 10.40 -6.51
CA VAL A 82 5.00 11.17 -5.87
C VAL A 82 5.50 11.98 -4.68
N THR A 83 6.23 11.35 -3.75
CA THR A 83 6.79 12.04 -2.57
C THR A 83 7.79 13.13 -2.96
N THR A 84 8.56 12.94 -4.03
CA THR A 84 9.44 13.99 -4.57
C THR A 84 8.64 15.20 -5.07
N LYS A 85 7.55 14.97 -5.82
CA LYS A 85 6.64 16.05 -6.28
C LYS A 85 6.01 16.79 -5.09
N LEU A 86 5.59 16.06 -4.07
CA LEU A 86 4.97 16.61 -2.86
C LEU A 86 5.98 17.22 -1.87
N LYS A 87 7.29 17.06 -2.12
CA LYS A 87 8.39 17.46 -1.22
C LYS A 87 8.33 16.78 0.15
N ASP A 88 7.73 15.60 0.23
CA ASP A 88 7.69 14.77 1.44
C ASP A 88 8.97 13.96 1.57
N GLN A 89 9.95 14.52 2.29
CA GLN A 89 11.26 13.89 2.46
C GLN A 89 11.22 12.64 3.34
N HIS A 90 10.32 12.63 4.32
CA HIS A 90 10.26 11.55 5.29
C HIS A 90 9.77 10.27 4.62
N SER A 91 8.59 10.32 4.00
CA SER A 91 8.05 9.14 3.31
C SER A 91 8.87 8.75 2.08
N ARG A 92 9.53 9.70 1.42
CA ARG A 92 10.49 9.36 0.36
C ARG A 92 11.62 8.48 0.88
N SER A 93 12.17 8.80 2.05
CA SER A 93 13.28 8.04 2.64
C SER A 93 12.83 6.64 3.04
N GLU A 94 11.61 6.49 3.57
CA GLU A 94 11.02 5.18 3.89
C GLU A 94 10.88 4.30 2.65
N LEU A 95 10.36 4.87 1.54
CA LEU A 95 10.20 4.13 0.28
C LEU A 95 11.54 3.77 -0.36
N GLN A 96 12.55 4.65 -0.25
CA GLN A 96 13.91 4.35 -0.71
C GLN A 96 14.53 3.20 0.09
N GLY A 97 14.35 3.18 1.41
CA GLY A 97 14.81 2.08 2.25
C GLY A 97 14.14 0.76 1.88
N ALA A 98 12.81 0.76 1.70
CA ALA A 98 12.08 -0.43 1.27
C ALA A 98 12.54 -0.94 -0.09
N LEU A 99 12.77 -0.03 -1.04
CA LEU A 99 13.28 -0.37 -2.38
C LEU A 99 14.66 -1.01 -2.32
N ILE A 100 15.61 -0.40 -1.58
CA ILE A 100 16.98 -0.91 -1.46
C ILE A 100 16.99 -2.28 -0.80
N ASN A 101 16.22 -2.47 0.28
CA ASN A 101 16.13 -3.76 0.96
C ASN A 101 15.64 -4.86 0.00
N LEU A 102 14.60 -4.59 -0.79
CA LEU A 102 14.10 -5.54 -1.77
C LEU A 102 15.10 -5.82 -2.90
N GLU A 103 15.82 -4.80 -3.39
CA GLU A 103 16.85 -4.98 -4.41
C GLU A 103 17.99 -5.88 -3.90
N MET A 104 18.40 -5.72 -2.63
CA MET A 104 19.38 -6.59 -1.97
C MET A 104 18.88 -8.02 -1.80
N GLU A 105 17.64 -8.20 -1.31
CA GLU A 105 17.04 -9.54 -1.13
C GLU A 105 16.95 -10.32 -2.46
N ILE A 106 16.65 -9.62 -3.57
CA ILE A 106 16.62 -10.23 -4.91
C ILE A 106 18.03 -10.63 -5.35
N GLU A 107 19.04 -9.78 -5.14
CA GLU A 107 20.44 -10.07 -5.50
C GLU A 107 20.99 -11.27 -4.72
N ASP A 108 20.71 -11.36 -3.42
CA ASP A 108 21.12 -12.48 -2.56
C ASP A 108 20.44 -13.82 -2.91
N SER A 109 19.35 -13.77 -3.69
CA SER A 109 18.57 -14.95 -4.10
C SER A 109 18.97 -15.53 -5.46
N LEU A 110 19.97 -14.94 -6.14
CA LEU A 110 20.48 -15.36 -7.46
C LEU A 110 21.75 -16.23 -7.35
#